data_AF-A0A1I6FML3-F1
#
_entry.id   AF-A0A1I6FML3-F1
#
_cell.length_a   1.000
_cell.length_b   1.000
_cell.length_c   1.000
_cell.angle_alpha   90.00
_cell.angle_beta   90.00
_cell.angle_gamma   90.00
#
_symmetry.space_group_name_H-M   'P 1'
#
loop_
_entity.id
_entity.type
_entity.pdbx_description
1 polymer ?
#
loop_
_entity_poly.entity_id
_entity_poly.type
_entity_poly.pdbx_seq_one_letter_code
_entity_poly.pdbx_strand_id
1 'polypeptide(L)'
;MTDADGGADGAESDAATGTGPDDDGAGDDREDPLAAAGVDPVVPEEASDAEFPADDEVREFLREVAEDVRGDSSESKQLSAILYRVSDLYDADEETSPEEIYLNVRHIMRIKAEGGLRR
;
A
#
# COMPACT_ATOMS: atom_id res chain seq x y z
N MET A 1 31.43 -33.73 -40.63
CA MET A 1 30.12 -33.11 -40.95
C MET A 1 29.34 -33.09 -39.67
N THR A 2 29.01 -31.89 -39.22
CA THR A 2 28.17 -31.59 -38.06
C THR A 2 26.72 -31.83 -38.44
N ASP A 3 26.05 -32.72 -37.74
CA ASP A 3 24.61 -32.82 -37.77
C ASP A 3 24.09 -32.57 -36.35
N ALA A 4 23.41 -31.45 -36.22
CA ALA A 4 22.68 -31.02 -35.03
C ALA A 4 21.25 -31.53 -35.17
N ASP A 5 20.76 -32.23 -34.15
CA ASP A 5 19.35 -32.56 -33.98
C ASP A 5 18.94 -32.13 -32.57
N GLY A 6 17.84 -31.38 -32.50
CA GLY A 6 17.31 -30.79 -31.27
C GLY A 6 16.16 -31.60 -30.68
N GLY A 7 15.79 -31.27 -29.45
CA GLY A 7 14.50 -31.67 -28.88
C GLY A 7 14.49 -31.83 -27.36
N ALA A 8 13.91 -30.80 -26.70
CA ALA A 8 13.14 -30.77 -25.46
C ALA A 8 13.32 -31.86 -24.37
N ASP A 9 13.50 -31.42 -23.11
CA ASP A 9 12.49 -31.54 -22.03
C ASP A 9 13.13 -31.51 -20.64
N GLY A 10 12.45 -30.83 -19.70
CA GLY A 10 12.33 -31.36 -18.34
C GLY A 10 13.16 -30.74 -17.22
N ALA A 11 12.53 -29.78 -16.54
CA ALA A 11 12.46 -29.65 -15.08
C ALA A 11 13.76 -29.46 -14.28
N GLU A 12 14.07 -28.18 -14.03
CA GLU A 12 14.75 -27.76 -12.81
C GLU A 12 13.74 -27.70 -11.66
N SER A 13 14.03 -28.36 -10.54
CA SER A 13 13.46 -27.98 -9.25
C SER A 13 14.52 -28.24 -8.17
N ASP A 14 15.35 -27.22 -7.98
CA ASP A 14 16.36 -27.12 -6.94
C ASP A 14 15.65 -27.02 -5.58
N ALA A 15 15.74 -28.10 -4.81
CA ALA A 15 15.23 -28.17 -3.44
C ALA A 15 16.31 -27.63 -2.49
N ALA A 16 16.20 -26.36 -2.12
CA ALA A 16 16.85 -25.82 -0.94
C ALA A 16 15.97 -24.71 -0.35
N THR A 17 14.95 -25.12 0.40
CA THR A 17 14.15 -24.20 1.24
C THR A 17 15.07 -23.66 2.32
N GLY A 18 15.69 -22.52 2.04
CA GLY A 18 16.37 -21.71 3.03
C GLY A 18 15.36 -21.22 4.06
N THR A 19 15.62 -21.58 5.31
CA THR A 19 15.05 -20.96 6.51
C THR A 19 15.10 -19.44 6.35
N GLY A 20 13.93 -18.83 6.11
CA GLY A 20 13.77 -17.38 6.19
C GLY A 20 14.04 -16.91 7.62
N PRO A 21 14.61 -15.72 7.80
CA PRO A 21 14.96 -15.22 9.11
C PRO A 21 13.70 -15.15 9.98
N ASP A 22 13.82 -15.69 11.19
CA ASP A 22 12.90 -15.47 12.27
C ASP A 22 12.59 -13.98 12.36
N ASP A 23 11.35 -13.62 12.01
CA ASP A 23 10.79 -12.32 12.31
C ASP A 23 10.64 -12.27 13.83
N ASP A 24 11.75 -11.94 14.51
CA ASP A 24 11.79 -11.51 15.90
C ASP A 24 11.07 -10.16 15.98
N GLY A 25 9.75 -10.20 15.78
CA GLY A 25 8.80 -9.16 16.13
C GLY A 25 8.81 -9.00 17.64
N ALA A 26 9.87 -8.34 18.15
CA ALA A 26 9.83 -7.68 19.43
C ALA A 26 8.64 -6.72 19.37
N GLY A 27 7.51 -7.18 19.90
CA GLY A 27 6.27 -6.43 19.95
C GLY A 27 6.56 -5.05 20.51
N ASP A 28 6.43 -4.05 19.65
CA ASP A 28 6.47 -2.67 20.06
C ASP A 28 5.23 -2.45 20.92
N ASP A 29 5.38 -2.56 22.24
CA ASP A 29 4.33 -2.30 23.25
C ASP A 29 3.84 -0.84 23.25
N ARG A 30 4.19 -0.04 22.23
CA ARG A 30 3.66 1.30 22.03
C ARG A 30 2.30 1.18 21.37
N GLU A 31 1.30 1.73 22.04
CA GLU A 31 -0.08 1.71 21.58
C GLU A 31 -0.17 2.31 20.17
N ASP A 32 -0.84 1.59 19.26
CA ASP A 32 -1.13 2.09 17.91
C ASP A 32 -1.79 3.47 18.03
N PRO A 33 -1.28 4.52 17.36
CA PRO A 33 -1.83 5.86 17.47
C PRO A 33 -3.33 5.94 17.16
N LEU A 34 -3.85 5.08 16.28
CA LEU A 34 -5.30 4.99 16.05
C LEU A 34 -6.03 4.38 17.26
N ALA A 35 -5.52 3.28 17.80
CA ALA A 35 -6.06 2.66 19.02
C ALA A 35 -5.99 3.60 20.24
N ALA A 36 -4.89 4.35 20.40
CA ALA A 36 -4.72 5.34 21.45
C ALA A 36 -5.69 6.53 21.31
N ALA A 37 -6.09 6.87 20.09
CA ALA A 37 -7.16 7.83 19.82
C ALA A 37 -8.58 7.25 20.07
N GLY A 38 -8.69 5.98 20.49
CA GLY A 38 -9.95 5.28 20.65
C GLY A 38 -10.67 5.00 19.33
N VAL A 39 -9.95 5.11 18.21
CA VAL A 39 -10.46 4.83 16.87
C VAL A 39 -9.86 3.51 16.44
N ASP A 40 -10.61 2.42 16.57
CA ASP A 40 -10.27 1.15 15.91
C ASP A 40 -11.11 1.06 14.63
N PRO A 41 -10.58 1.51 13.48
CA PRO A 41 -11.33 1.43 12.23
C PRO A 41 -11.40 -0.04 11.82
N VAL A 42 -12.55 -0.67 12.09
CA VAL A 42 -12.90 -1.95 11.50
C VAL A 42 -13.08 -1.73 10.01
N VAL A 43 -12.09 -2.13 9.21
CA VAL A 43 -12.23 -2.26 7.76
C VAL A 43 -13.02 -3.54 7.53
N PRO A 44 -14.26 -3.48 7.01
CA PRO A 44 -15.01 -4.69 6.69
C PRO A 44 -14.26 -5.46 5.60
N GLU A 45 -14.23 -6.79 5.68
CA GLU A 45 -13.62 -7.64 4.64
C GLU A 45 -14.17 -7.31 3.24
N GLU A 46 -15.47 -6.95 3.17
CA GLU A 46 -16.17 -6.50 1.97
C GLU A 46 -15.55 -5.26 1.30
N ALA A 47 -14.83 -4.42 2.07
CA ALA A 47 -14.20 -3.20 1.60
C ALA A 47 -12.78 -3.44 1.08
N SER A 48 -12.11 -4.51 1.52
CA SER A 48 -10.78 -4.88 1.03
C SER A 48 -10.84 -5.44 -0.40
N ASP A 49 -11.89 -6.22 -0.70
CA ASP A 49 -12.16 -6.79 -2.03
C ASP A 49 -13.13 -5.93 -2.87
N ALA A 50 -13.40 -4.68 -2.47
CA ALA A 50 -14.29 -3.81 -3.21
C ALA A 50 -13.71 -3.48 -4.59
N GLU A 51 -14.43 -3.85 -5.65
CA GLU A 51 -14.10 -3.46 -7.02
C GLU A 51 -14.50 -2.00 -7.28
N PHE A 52 -13.55 -1.20 -7.72
CA PHE A 52 -13.77 0.17 -8.16
C PHE A 52 -13.78 0.18 -9.70
N PRO A 53 -14.93 0.43 -10.35
CA PRO A 53 -14.94 0.57 -11.79
C PRO A 53 -14.13 1.79 -12.19
N ALA A 54 -13.37 1.66 -13.29
CA ALA A 54 -12.63 2.79 -13.84
C ALA A 54 -13.58 3.95 -14.13
N ASP A 55 -13.22 5.13 -13.62
CA ASP A 55 -14.04 6.34 -13.69
C ASP A 55 -13.14 7.58 -13.74
N ASP A 56 -12.88 8.05 -14.95
CA ASP A 56 -12.04 9.23 -15.20
C ASP A 56 -12.62 10.50 -14.56
N GLU A 57 -13.95 10.63 -14.49
CA GLU A 57 -14.61 11.82 -13.92
C GLU A 57 -14.39 11.88 -12.41
N VAL A 58 -14.56 10.75 -11.73
CA VAL A 58 -14.26 10.65 -10.29
C VAL A 58 -12.78 10.83 -10.02
N ARG A 59 -11.90 10.23 -10.82
CA ARG A 59 -10.45 10.39 -10.71
C ARG A 59 -10.05 11.86 -10.83
N GLU A 60 -10.50 12.54 -11.87
CA GLU A 60 -10.18 13.96 -12.11
C GLU A 60 -10.73 14.86 -11.00
N PHE A 61 -11.95 14.61 -10.55
CA PHE A 61 -12.55 15.36 -9.44
C PHE A 61 -11.74 15.22 -8.14
N LEU A 62 -11.32 14.00 -7.80
CA LEU A 62 -10.48 13.77 -6.62
C LEU A 62 -9.13 14.47 -6.74
N ARG A 63 -8.55 14.54 -7.93
CA ARG A 63 -7.29 15.24 -8.20
C ARG A 63 -7.45 16.76 -8.11
N GLU A 64 -8.56 17.32 -8.59
CA GLU A 64 -8.90 18.73 -8.40
C GLU A 64 -8.98 19.08 -6.91
N VAL A 65 -9.73 18.30 -6.13
CA VAL A 65 -9.81 18.48 -4.67
C VAL A 65 -8.44 18.32 -4.01
N ALA A 66 -7.63 17.36 -4.47
CA ALA A 66 -6.28 17.14 -3.95
C ALA A 66 -5.37 18.36 -4.15
N GLU A 67 -5.51 19.08 -5.27
CA GLU A 67 -4.80 20.34 -5.50
C GLU A 67 -5.36 21.48 -4.66
N ASP A 68 -6.68 21.60 -4.54
CA ASP A 68 -7.34 22.67 -3.78
C ASP A 68 -6.98 22.65 -2.28
N VAL A 69 -6.87 21.46 -1.68
CA VAL A 69 -6.53 21.32 -0.26
C VAL A 69 -5.02 21.39 0.00
N ARG A 70 -4.19 21.45 -1.05
CA ARG A 70 -2.74 21.42 -0.94
C ARG A 70 -2.19 22.77 -0.47
N GLY A 71 -1.82 22.83 0.80
CA GLY A 71 -1.18 23.99 1.43
C GLY A 71 0.30 23.76 1.75
N ASP A 72 0.85 24.67 2.57
CA ASP A 72 2.26 24.62 2.96
C ASP A 72 2.55 23.69 4.16
N SER A 73 1.53 23.35 4.94
CA SER A 73 1.69 22.49 6.12
C SER A 73 2.00 21.04 5.75
N SER A 74 2.62 20.30 6.68
CA SER A 74 2.86 18.87 6.46
C SER A 74 1.55 18.10 6.35
N GLU A 75 0.53 18.52 7.11
CA GLU A 75 -0.80 17.92 7.15
C GLU A 75 -1.55 18.11 5.84
N SER A 76 -1.54 19.32 5.27
CA SER A 76 -2.22 19.60 3.99
C SER A 76 -1.56 18.86 2.81
N LYS A 77 -0.22 18.78 2.80
CA LYS A 77 0.52 17.96 1.82
C LYS A 77 0.21 16.47 1.97
N GLN A 78 0.09 15.98 3.20
CA GLN A 78 -0.27 14.58 3.46
C GLN A 78 -1.71 14.29 3.01
N LEU A 79 -2.66 15.17 3.29
CA LEU A 79 -4.04 15.02 2.84
C LEU A 79 -4.15 14.99 1.31
N SER A 80 -3.48 15.92 0.63
CA SER A 80 -3.38 15.96 -0.83
C SER A 80 -2.81 14.63 -1.38
N ALA A 81 -1.73 14.11 -0.80
CA ALA A 81 -1.14 12.84 -1.21
C ALA A 81 -2.08 11.63 -1.03
N ILE A 82 -2.87 11.62 0.05
CA ILE A 82 -3.88 10.57 0.27
C ILE A 82 -4.98 10.65 -0.80
N LEU A 83 -5.45 11.84 -1.15
CA LEU A 83 -6.47 12.02 -2.18
C LEU A 83 -5.98 11.58 -3.56
N TYR A 84 -4.71 11.84 -3.89
CA TYR A 84 -4.09 11.28 -5.09
C TYR A 84 -4.11 9.75 -5.08
N ARG A 85 -3.68 9.12 -3.98
CA ARG A 85 -3.70 7.66 -3.82
C ARG A 85 -5.11 7.07 -3.91
N VAL A 86 -6.12 7.78 -3.42
CA VAL A 86 -7.53 7.37 -3.54
C VAL A 86 -8.04 7.56 -4.96
N SER A 87 -7.57 8.58 -5.69
CA SER A 87 -7.93 8.77 -7.12
C SER A 87 -7.48 7.59 -7.98
N ASP A 88 -6.35 6.98 -7.61
CA ASP A 88 -5.77 5.83 -8.30
C ASP A 88 -6.68 4.59 -8.25
N LEU A 89 -7.61 4.49 -7.29
CA LEU A 89 -8.63 3.41 -7.26
C LEU A 89 -9.55 3.42 -8.48
N TYR A 90 -9.70 4.57 -9.14
CA TYR A 90 -10.57 4.74 -10.30
C TYR A 90 -9.78 4.73 -11.63
N ASP A 91 -8.47 4.48 -11.57
CA ASP A 91 -7.62 4.38 -12.75
C ASP A 91 -7.55 2.92 -13.23
N ALA A 92 -7.87 2.67 -14.50
CA ALA A 92 -7.85 1.32 -15.07
C ALA A 92 -6.43 0.75 -15.22
N ASP A 93 -5.43 1.62 -15.23
CA ASP A 93 -4.03 1.25 -15.45
C ASP A 93 -3.23 1.10 -14.13
N GLU A 94 -3.84 1.41 -12.98
CA GLU A 94 -3.18 1.37 -11.67
C GLU A 94 -3.72 0.21 -10.81
N GLU A 95 -2.81 -0.56 -10.21
CA GLU A 95 -3.18 -1.62 -9.28
C GLU A 95 -3.10 -1.08 -7.85
N THR A 96 -4.22 -0.58 -7.32
CA THR A 96 -4.29 -0.15 -5.92
C THR A 96 -5.57 -0.64 -5.25
N SER A 97 -5.52 -0.82 -3.93
CA SER A 97 -6.66 -1.30 -3.14
C SER A 97 -6.91 -0.40 -1.92
N PRO A 98 -8.16 -0.30 -1.42
CA PRO A 98 -8.46 0.49 -0.23
C PRO A 98 -7.64 0.04 1.00
N GLU A 99 -7.41 -1.26 1.14
CA GLU A 99 -6.59 -1.83 2.21
C GLU A 99 -5.15 -1.32 2.13
N GLU A 100 -4.56 -1.34 0.94
CA GLU A 100 -3.18 -0.85 0.74
C GLU A 100 -3.06 0.63 1.10
N ILE A 101 -4.03 1.45 0.69
CA ILE A 101 -4.09 2.87 1.06
C ILE A 101 -4.14 3.03 2.58
N TYR A 102 -5.02 2.28 3.26
CA TYR A 102 -5.18 2.33 4.70
C TYR A 102 -3.89 1.92 5.44
N LEU A 103 -3.27 0.81 5.05
CA LEU A 103 -2.02 0.32 5.67
C LEU A 103 -0.89 1.33 5.52
N ASN A 104 -0.76 1.97 4.35
CA ASN A 104 0.21 3.04 4.12
C ASN A 104 -0.01 4.23 5.07
N VAL A 105 -1.25 4.71 5.21
CA VAL A 105 -1.55 5.86 6.09
C VAL A 105 -1.30 5.51 7.56
N ARG A 106 -1.75 4.35 8.02
CA ARG A 106 -1.52 3.86 9.39
C ARG A 106 -0.03 3.78 9.69
N HIS A 107 0.76 3.24 8.76
CA HIS A 107 2.21 3.16 8.90
C HIS A 107 2.87 4.55 9.03
N ILE A 108 2.46 5.52 8.21
CA ILE A 108 2.96 6.90 8.30
C ILE A 108 2.63 7.53 9.66
N MET A 109 1.42 7.32 10.19
CA MET A 109 1.03 7.85 11.50
C MET A 109 1.82 7.21 12.63
N ARG A 110 2.10 5.91 12.55
CA ARG A 110 2.97 5.21 13.49
C ARG A 110 4.38 5.81 13.50
N ILE A 111 5.01 5.94 12.34
CA ILE A 111 6.35 6.55 12.22
C ILE A 111 6.36 7.99 12.74
N LYS A 112 5.30 8.77 12.45
CA LYS A 112 5.16 10.15 12.96
C LYS A 112 5.08 10.17 14.49
N ALA A 113 4.33 9.25 15.10
CA ALA A 113 4.24 9.10 16.55
C ALA A 113 5.59 8.71 17.18
N GLU A 114 6.43 7.97 16.45
CA GLU A 114 7.77 7.54 16.89
C GLU A 114 8.87 8.61 16.78
N GLY A 115 8.56 9.79 16.22
CA GLY A 115 9.53 10.88 16.04
C GLY A 115 10.16 10.98 14.63
N GLY A 116 9.66 10.20 13.66
CA GLY A 116 10.07 10.25 12.26
C GLY A 116 11.25 9.34 11.90
N LEU A 117 11.51 9.15 10.60
CA LEU A 117 12.52 8.24 10.01
C LEU A 117 13.99 8.54 10.36
N ARG A 118 14.28 9.53 11.21
CA ARG A 118 15.65 9.95 11.53
C ARG A 118 15.92 9.77 13.00
N ARG A 119 16.55 8.63 13.31
CA ARG A 119 17.43 8.49 14.47
C ARG A 119 18.87 8.59 14.01
#